data_AF-A0A6V7Y5T1-F1
#
_entry.id   AF-A0A6V7Y5T1-F1
#
_cell.length_a   1.000
_cell.length_b   1.000
_cell.length_c   1.000
_cell.angle_alpha   90.00
_cell.angle_beta   90.00
_cell.angle_gamma   90.00
#
_symmetry.space_group_name_H-M   'P 1'
#
loop_
_entity.id
_entity.type
_entity.pdbx_description
1 polymer ?
#
loop_
_entity_poly.entity_id
_entity_poly.type
_entity_poly.pdbx_seq_one_letter_code
_entity_poly.pdbx_strand_id
1 'polypeptide(L)' 'MSSNYQQKTVIVIPLRDSTEDEIIEINFNELPEGDEVLQILKSEKAALHFWLDLALEYYKQGMVQEFVKIWN' A
#
# COMPACT_ATOMS: atom_id res chain seq x y z
N MET A 1 -5.36 4.69 -26.91
CA MET A 1 -4.02 4.63 -26.31
C MET A 1 -4.17 3.96 -24.96
N SER A 2 -4.11 2.63 -24.92
CA SER A 2 -4.23 1.89 -23.67
C SER A 2 -2.84 1.70 -23.14
N SER A 3 -2.42 2.57 -22.21
CA SER A 3 -1.21 2.36 -21.43
C SER A 3 -1.38 1.04 -20.70
N ASN A 4 -0.49 0.08 -20.99
CA ASN A 4 -0.49 -1.25 -20.42
C ASN A 4 0.02 -1.14 -18.97
N TYR A 5 -0.79 -0.57 -18.08
CA TYR A 5 -0.55 -0.61 -16.64
C TYR A 5 -0.75 -2.06 -16.24
N GLN A 6 0.33 -2.76 -15.92
CA GLN A 6 0.22 -4.02 -15.20
C GLN A 6 -0.47 -3.70 -13.88
N GLN A 7 -1.71 -4.17 -13.74
CA GLN A 7 -2.47 -4.01 -12.52
C GLN A 7 -1.74 -4.84 -11.44
N LYS A 8 -1.09 -4.16 -10.50
CA LYS A 8 -0.53 -4.82 -9.33
C LYS A 8 -1.66 -5.47 -8.55
N THR A 9 -1.43 -6.68 -8.07
CA THR A 9 -2.35 -7.40 -7.15
C THR A 9 -1.77 -7.51 -5.75
N VAL A 10 -0.47 -7.25 -5.61
CA VAL A 10 0.28 -7.29 -4.36
C VAL A 10 1.30 -6.15 -4.39
N ILE A 11 1.54 -5.54 -3.23
CA ILE A 11 2.74 -4.72 -3.00
C ILE A 11 3.61 -5.37 -1.94
N VAL A 12 4.91 -5.12 -2.05
CA VAL A 12 5.93 -5.69 -1.17
C VAL A 12 6.73 -4.53 -0.59
N ILE A 13 6.62 -4.34 0.72
CA ILE A 13 7.31 -3.27 1.47
C ILE A 13 8.48 -3.92 2.21
N PRO A 14 9.73 -3.48 1.97
CA PRO A 14 10.87 -3.98 2.73
C PRO A 14 10.81 -3.50 4.18
N LEU A 15 11.15 -4.40 5.12
CA LEU A 15 11.32 -4.00 6.52
C LEU A 15 12.55 -3.12 6.65
N ARG A 16 12.39 -1.99 7.32
CA ARG A 16 13.41 -0.94 7.41
C ARG A 16 14.65 -1.37 8.18
N ASP A 17 14.45 -2.02 9.32
CA ASP A 17 15.51 -2.34 10.28
C ASP A 17 15.88 -3.84 10.28
N SER A 18 15.43 -4.60 9.28
CA SER A 18 15.77 -6.02 9.14
C SER A 18 17.11 -6.21 8.43
N THR A 19 17.90 -7.16 8.92
CA THR A 19 19.19 -7.56 8.31
C THR A 19 19.06 -8.74 7.34
N GLU A 20 17.86 -9.31 7.18
CA GLU A 20 17.61 -10.55 6.42
C GLU A 20 16.56 -10.38 5.30
N ASP A 21 16.62 -9.31 4.50
CA ASP A 21 15.74 -9.05 3.34
C ASP A 21 14.24 -9.30 3.58
N GLU A 22 13.78 -9.12 4.83
CA GLU A 22 12.40 -9.38 5.20
C GLU A 22 11.47 -8.35 4.56
N ILE A 23 10.26 -8.80 4.22
CA ILE A 23 9.26 -8.02 3.53
C ILE A 23 7.87 -8.16 4.18
N ILE A 24 7.07 -7.12 4.06
CA ILE A 24 5.62 -7.15 4.30
C ILE A 24 4.94 -7.21 2.93
N GLU A 25 4.09 -8.22 2.73
CA GLU A 25 3.26 -8.34 1.55
C GLU A 25 1.83 -7.88 1.86
N ILE A 26 1.27 -7.02 1.01
CA ILE A 26 -0.13 -6.59 1.09
C ILE A 26 -0.86 -6.99 -0.18
N ASN A 27 -1.83 -7.89 -0.05
CA ASN A 27 -2.69 -8.35 -1.15
C ASN A 27 -3.85 -7.38 -1.37
N PHE A 28 -4.01 -6.90 -2.60
CA PHE A 28 -5.07 -5.97 -2.94
C PHE A 28 -6.47 -6.60 -2.87
N ASN A 29 -6.60 -7.91 -3.01
CA ASN A 29 -7.91 -8.58 -2.85
C ASN A 29 -8.34 -8.66 -1.38
N GLU A 30 -7.43 -8.40 -0.45
CA GLU A 30 -7.61 -8.51 1.00
C GLU A 30 -6.97 -7.30 1.68
N LEU A 31 -7.35 -6.10 1.23
CA LEU A 31 -6.80 -4.87 1.78
C LEU A 31 -7.12 -4.75 3.28
N PRO A 32 -6.11 -4.49 4.14
CA PRO A 32 -6.33 -4.19 5.54
C PRO A 32 -7.10 -2.87 5.74
N GLU A 33 -7.43 -2.54 6.99
CA GLU A 33 -7.97 -1.22 7.31
C GLU A 33 -6.89 -0.14 7.13
N GLY A 34 -7.31 1.09 6.78
CA GLY A 34 -6.37 2.17 6.48
C GLY A 34 -5.48 2.56 7.65
N ASP A 35 -5.95 2.39 8.90
CA ASP A 35 -5.14 2.66 10.09
C ASP A 35 -4.00 1.66 10.27
N GLU A 36 -4.24 0.38 9.94
CA GLU A 36 -3.20 -0.66 9.93
C GLU A 36 -2.17 -0.40 8.82
N VAL A 37 -2.65 -0.07 7.61
CA VAL A 37 -1.78 0.31 6.49
C VAL A 37 -0.93 1.53 6.82
N LEU A 38 -1.51 2.55 7.45
CA LEU A 38 -0.78 3.75 7.89
C LEU A 38 0.31 3.41 8.91
N GLN A 39 0.02 2.50 9.85
CA GLN A 39 1.01 2.08 10.83
C GLN A 39 2.22 1.41 10.15
N ILE A 40 1.98 0.52 9.18
CA ILE A 40 3.04 -0.14 8.41
C ILE A 40 3.87 0.90 7.64
N LEU A 41 3.21 1.72 6.83
CA LEU A 41 3.89 2.70 5.96
C LEU A 41 4.75 3.69 6.76
N LYS A 42 4.25 4.13 7.93
CA LYS A 42 4.98 5.04 8.83
C LYS A 42 6.15 4.34 9.51
N SER A 43 5.93 3.14 10.06
CA SER A 43 6.95 2.39 10.82
C SER A 43 8.13 2.03 9.92
N GLU A 44 7.85 1.54 8.72
CA GLU A 44 8.89 1.13 7.77
C GLU A 44 9.49 2.30 6.98
N LYS A 45 8.99 3.53 7.20
CA LYS A 45 9.33 4.72 6.38
C LYS A 45 9.26 4.39 4.89
N ALA A 46 8.15 3.74 4.51
CA ALA A 46 7.95 3.23 3.16
C ALA A 46 8.07 4.34 2.12
N ALA A 47 8.66 4.02 0.97
CA ALA A 47 8.79 4.96 -0.15
C ALA A 47 7.41 5.41 -0.66
N LEU A 48 7.30 6.68 -1.07
CA LEU A 48 6.04 7.34 -1.47
C LEU A 48 5.20 6.55 -2.49
N HIS A 49 5.82 5.81 -3.40
CA HIS A 49 5.09 5.04 -4.40
C HIS A 49 4.21 3.94 -3.77
N PHE A 50 4.58 3.37 -2.61
CA PHE A 50 3.73 2.41 -1.90
C PHE A 50 2.46 3.08 -1.33
N TRP A 51 2.58 4.31 -0.83
CA TRP A 51 1.45 5.11 -0.36
C TRP A 51 0.47 5.37 -1.50
N LEU A 52 0.99 5.75 -2.67
CA LEU A 52 0.20 6.00 -3.88
C LEU A 52 -0.51 4.74 -4.37
N ASP A 53 0.20 3.61 -4.43
CA ASP A 53 -0.35 2.34 -4.89
C ASP A 53 -1.52 1.89 -4.00
N LEU A 54 -1.38 1.98 -2.67
CA LEU A 54 -2.43 1.62 -1.71
C LEU A 54 -3.62 2.58 -1.73
N ALA A 55 -3.35 3.89 -1.77
CA ALA A 55 -4.42 4.89 -1.89
C ALA A 55 -5.25 4.66 -3.16
N LEU A 56 -4.59 4.48 -4.30
CA LEU A 56 -5.27 4.20 -5.56
C LEU A 56 -6.11 2.93 -5.47
N GLU A 57 -5.62 1.89 -4.79
CA GLU A 57 -6.36 0.64 -4.66
C GLU A 57 -7.60 0.78 -3.77
N TYR A 58 -7.49 1.43 -2.61
CA TYR A 58 -8.67 1.76 -1.79
C TYR A 58 -9.72 2.52 -2.59
N TYR A 59 -9.29 3.49 -3.41
CA TYR A 59 -10.20 4.26 -4.25
C TYR A 59 -10.91 3.37 -5.29
N LYS A 60 -10.18 2.49 -5.98
CA LYS A 60 -10.76 1.57 -6.99
C LYS A 60 -11.79 0.61 -6.39
N GLN A 61 -11.60 0.19 -5.14
CA GLN A 61 -12.52 -0.72 -4.45
C GLN A 61 -13.70 0.01 -3.77
N GLY A 62 -13.81 1.33 -3.92
CA GLY A 62 -14.86 2.13 -3.31
C GLY A 62 -14.67 2.39 -1.81
N MET A 63 -13.51 2.03 -1.26
CA MET A 63 -13.13 2.28 0.14
C MET A 63 -12.64 3.71 0.32
N VAL A 64 -13.49 4.69 -0.02
CA VAL A 64 -13.12 6.11 -0.09
C VAL A 64 -12.68 6.68 1.26
N GLN A 65 -13.25 6.18 2.37
CA GLN A 65 -12.84 6.62 3.71
C GLN A 65 -11.38 6.26 4.00
N GLU A 66 -10.97 5.02 3.69
CA GLU A 66 -9.59 4.58 3.87
C GLU A 66 -8.64 5.32 2.92
N PHE A 67 -9.04 5.56 1.67
CA PHE A 67 -8.28 6.41 0.74
C PHE A 67 -7.97 7.79 1.32
N VAL A 68 -8.96 8.45 1.94
CA VAL A 68 -8.79 9.78 2.53
C VAL A 68 -7.83 9.73 3.73
N LYS A 69 -7.86 8.67 4.53
CA LYS A 69 -6.94 8.51 5.67
C LYS A 69 -5.48 8.48 5.24
N ILE A 70 -5.15 7.96 4.05
CA ILE A 70 -3.76 7.92 3.56
C ILE A 70 -3.13 9.33 3.44
N TRP A 71 -3.95 10.37 3.25
CA TRP A 71 -3.50 11.75 3.04
C TRP A 71 -3.57 12.65 4.28
N ASN A 72 -4.16 12.18 5.38
CA ASN A 72 -4.35 12.93 6.63
C ASN A 72 -3.36 12.49 7.71
#